data_AF-A0A5B1R5F4-F1
#
_entry.id   AF-A0A5B1R5F4-F1
#
_cell.length_a   1.000
_cell.length_b   1.000
_cell.length_c   1.000
_cell.angle_alpha   90.00
_cell.angle_beta   90.00
_cell.angle_gamma   90.00
#
_symmetry.space_group_name_H-M   'P 1'
#
loop_
_entity.id
_entity.type
_entity.pdbx_description
1 polymer ?
#
loop_
_entity_poly.entity_id
_entity_poly.type
_entity_poly.pdbx_seq_one_letter_code
_entity_poly.pdbx_strand_id
1 'polypeptide(L)'
;MERLASRYPGESEKQLHEREVNLVLEWYQLHAISLQKAAIAVVLDNIHHLPEFPDLTTWTLGILLRPRMIPGSDIDARTAFCVDIARLTQATNIQQQWALNLGLDDGESSWLDQWQHWAVENDATRKLIAAIPVTIMFHKCEKKISVPIFEPSQAAQAVLGLRVLDPVDHLRRWIPTLKAMVLRGHMLGPPSARPDDDVNIRVGKAQKLGTEWAWVPLTDEEMEQAGYLRFPGVVGSITQVSV
;
A
#
# COMPACT_ATOMS: atom_id res chain seq x y z
N MET A 1 7.53 3.77 21.84
CA MET A 1 7.72 3.51 23.29
C MET A 1 7.82 4.75 24.18
N GLU A 2 8.95 5.48 24.31
CA GLU A 2 9.10 6.58 25.31
C GLU A 2 7.97 7.63 25.31
N ARG A 3 7.47 8.00 24.13
CA ARG A 3 6.37 8.97 24.00
C ARG A 3 4.97 8.41 24.29
N LEU A 4 4.75 7.11 24.09
CA LEU A 4 3.51 6.45 24.54
C LEU A 4 3.54 6.32 26.07
N ALA A 5 4.70 5.99 26.65
CA ALA A 5 4.89 5.94 28.09
C ALA A 5 4.64 7.31 28.77
N SER A 6 5.07 8.41 28.15
CA SER A 6 4.76 9.76 28.66
C SER A 6 3.27 10.11 28.62
N ARG A 7 2.49 9.47 27.73
CA ARG A 7 1.07 9.75 27.53
C ARG A 7 0.15 8.86 28.35
N TYR A 8 0.57 7.62 28.61
CA TYR A 8 -0.13 6.67 29.45
C TYR A 8 0.73 6.31 30.67
N PRO A 9 0.99 7.29 31.56
CA PRO A 9 1.79 7.04 32.75
C PRO A 9 1.05 6.06 33.66
N GLY A 10 1.52 4.82 33.74
CA GLY A 10 0.89 3.74 34.50
C GLY A 10 0.61 2.48 33.67
N GLU A 11 0.69 2.55 32.34
CA GLU A 11 0.68 1.36 31.51
C GLU A 11 2.03 0.64 31.52
N SER A 12 1.97 -0.69 31.56
CA SER A 12 3.15 -1.55 31.43
C SER A 12 3.74 -1.47 30.01
N GLU A 13 5.02 -1.84 29.85
CA GLU A 13 5.65 -1.92 28.53
C GLU A 13 4.86 -2.80 27.55
N LYS A 14 4.24 -3.88 28.06
CA LYS A 14 3.39 -4.77 27.26
C LYS A 14 2.17 -4.04 26.71
N GLN A 15 1.45 -3.30 27.54
CA GLN A 15 0.27 -2.53 27.12
C GLN A 15 0.65 -1.43 26.13
N LEU A 16 1.76 -0.73 26.37
CA LEU A 16 2.28 0.28 25.45
C LEU A 16 2.66 -0.33 24.10
N HIS A 17 3.25 -1.52 24.10
CA HIS A 17 3.58 -2.25 22.88
C HIS A 17 2.31 -2.68 22.12
N GLU A 18 1.30 -3.23 22.81
CA GLU A 18 0.01 -3.60 22.20
C GLU A 18 -0.68 -2.39 21.57
N ARG A 19 -0.65 -1.22 22.22
CA ARG A 19 -1.16 0.03 21.64
C ARG A 19 -0.40 0.45 20.39
N GLU A 20 0.92 0.31 20.41
CA GLU A 20 1.77 0.63 19.26
C GLU A 20 1.44 -0.27 18.06
N VAL A 21 1.29 -1.58 18.29
CA VAL A 21 0.87 -2.56 17.28
C VAL A 21 -0.51 -2.21 16.72
N ASN A 22 -1.50 -1.97 17.59
CA ASN A 22 -2.86 -1.64 17.17
C ASN A 22 -2.90 -0.36 16.34
N LEU A 23 -2.12 0.65 16.71
CA LEU A 23 -2.02 1.89 15.95
C LEU A 23 -1.41 1.69 14.56
N VAL A 24 -0.37 0.84 14.45
CA VAL A 24 0.22 0.47 13.15
C VAL A 24 -0.80 -0.27 12.29
N LEU A 25 -1.56 -1.19 12.87
CA LEU A 25 -2.60 -1.94 12.15
C LEU A 25 -3.74 -1.04 11.67
N GLU A 26 -4.22 -0.12 12.50
CA GLU A 26 -5.24 0.86 12.13
C GLU A 26 -4.74 1.79 11.02
N TRP A 27 -3.50 2.30 11.13
CA TRP A 27 -2.87 3.10 10.07
C TRP A 27 -2.75 2.31 8.77
N TYR A 28 -2.34 1.04 8.84
CA TYR A 28 -2.25 0.17 7.67
C TYR A 28 -3.61 0.01 6.99
N GLN A 29 -4.67 -0.29 7.75
CA GLN A 29 -6.02 -0.45 7.20
C GLN A 29 -6.49 0.80 6.47
N LEU A 30 -6.25 1.99 7.05
CA LEU A 30 -6.61 3.26 6.43
C LEU A 30 -5.86 3.53 5.12
N HIS A 31 -4.62 3.07 5.01
CA HIS A 31 -3.75 3.31 3.85
C HIS A 31 -3.60 2.10 2.93
N ALA A 32 -4.37 1.02 3.12
CA ALA A 32 -4.16 -0.26 2.45
C ALA A 32 -4.14 -0.13 0.92
N ILE A 33 -5.13 0.54 0.33
CA ILE A 33 -5.20 0.77 -1.14
C ILE A 33 -4.06 1.68 -1.61
N SER A 34 -3.72 2.71 -0.84
CA SER A 34 -2.59 3.60 -1.15
C SER A 34 -1.26 2.84 -1.19
N LEU A 35 -1.03 1.96 -0.20
CA LEU A 35 0.15 1.10 -0.11
C LEU A 35 0.17 0.09 -1.24
N GLN A 36 -0.99 -0.49 -1.59
CA GLN A 36 -1.14 -1.40 -2.72
C GLN A 36 -0.70 -0.74 -4.02
N LYS A 37 -1.28 0.41 -4.38
CA LYS A 37 -0.96 1.11 -5.64
C LYS A 37 0.50 1.59 -5.67
N ALA A 38 1.04 2.04 -4.53
CA ALA A 38 2.45 2.37 -4.42
C ALA A 38 3.36 1.14 -4.61
N ALA A 39 2.97 -0.03 -4.11
CA ALA A 39 3.74 -1.25 -4.27
C ALA A 39 3.80 -1.70 -5.74
N ILE A 40 2.65 -1.68 -6.42
CA ILE A 40 2.55 -1.95 -7.86
C ILE A 40 3.47 -0.99 -8.63
N ALA A 41 3.42 0.30 -8.30
CA ALA A 41 4.21 1.31 -9.00
C ALA A 41 5.71 1.07 -8.85
N VAL A 42 6.19 0.72 -7.65
CA VAL A 42 7.61 0.42 -7.41
C VAL A 42 8.06 -0.80 -8.19
N VAL A 43 7.26 -1.87 -8.21
CA VAL A 43 7.59 -3.08 -8.99
C VAL A 43 7.65 -2.78 -10.49
N LEU A 44 6.67 -2.06 -11.03
CA LEU A 44 6.63 -1.73 -12.45
C LEU A 44 7.72 -0.72 -12.87
N ASP A 45 8.10 0.22 -12.00
CA ASP A 45 9.25 1.12 -12.23
C ASP A 45 10.58 0.34 -12.28
N ASN A 46 10.66 -0.80 -11.59
CA ASN A 46 11.86 -1.63 -11.51
C ASN A 46 11.79 -2.88 -12.40
N ILE A 47 10.78 -3.03 -13.27
CA ILE A 47 10.51 -4.29 -14.00
C ILE A 47 11.71 -4.77 -14.84
N HIS A 48 12.51 -3.85 -15.38
CA HIS A 48 13.71 -4.19 -16.16
C HIS A 48 14.83 -4.85 -15.33
N HIS A 49 14.77 -4.72 -14.00
CA HIS A 49 15.67 -5.38 -13.05
C HIS A 49 15.07 -6.67 -12.46
N LEU A 50 13.87 -7.07 -12.92
CA LEU A 50 13.13 -8.25 -12.47
C LEU A 50 13.03 -9.28 -13.61
N PRO A 51 14.12 -10.02 -13.92
CA PRO A 51 14.15 -10.95 -15.06
C PRO A 51 13.16 -12.12 -14.93
N GLU A 52 12.71 -12.41 -13.72
CA GLU A 52 11.79 -13.51 -13.38
C GLU A 52 10.32 -13.07 -13.34
N PHE A 53 10.01 -11.79 -13.60
CA PHE A 53 8.63 -11.30 -13.61
C PHE A 53 7.77 -12.13 -14.59
N PRO A 54 6.59 -12.63 -14.18
CA PRO A 54 5.78 -12.22 -13.02
C PRO A 54 6.10 -12.89 -11.67
N ASP A 55 7.07 -13.80 -11.60
CA ASP A 55 7.47 -14.41 -10.31
C ASP A 55 8.25 -13.41 -9.46
N LEU A 56 7.75 -13.15 -8.25
CA LEU A 56 8.32 -12.23 -7.27
C LEU A 56 8.66 -12.95 -5.95
N THR A 57 8.74 -14.28 -5.95
CA THR A 57 8.97 -15.08 -4.73
C THR A 57 10.28 -14.71 -4.02
N THR A 58 11.30 -14.29 -4.77
CA THR A 58 12.60 -13.86 -4.22
C THR A 58 12.69 -12.36 -3.93
N TRP A 59 11.61 -11.61 -4.12
CA TRP A 59 11.58 -10.15 -4.00
C TRP A 59 10.59 -9.71 -2.92
N THR A 60 10.92 -8.61 -2.22
CA THR A 60 10.00 -7.97 -1.29
C THR A 60 10.10 -6.46 -1.37
N LEU A 61 8.97 -5.79 -1.22
CA LEU A 61 8.94 -4.36 -0.98
C LEU A 61 8.96 -4.09 0.53
N GLY A 62 10.08 -3.55 1.02
CA GLY A 62 10.17 -3.05 2.38
C GLY A 62 9.65 -1.61 2.50
N ILE A 63 8.71 -1.38 3.41
CA ILE A 63 8.19 -0.06 3.77
C ILE A 63 8.54 0.23 5.24
N LEU A 64 9.48 1.14 5.47
CA LEU A 64 9.85 1.59 6.80
C LEU A 64 9.01 2.80 7.20
N LEU A 65 8.34 2.70 8.34
CA LEU A 65 7.57 3.78 8.93
C LEU A 65 8.41 4.54 9.97
N ARG A 66 8.18 5.85 10.05
CA ARG A 66 8.64 6.70 11.16
C ARG A 66 7.43 7.30 11.87
N PRO A 67 7.50 7.53 13.19
CA PRO A 67 6.38 8.11 13.91
C PRO A 67 6.29 9.60 13.58
N ARG A 68 5.08 10.09 13.33
CA ARG A 68 4.76 11.50 13.15
C ARG A 68 3.80 11.91 14.25
N MET A 69 4.38 12.19 15.41
CA MET A 69 3.62 12.56 16.59
C MET A 69 3.74 14.07 16.81
N ILE A 70 2.63 14.78 16.59
CA ILE A 70 2.51 16.20 16.93
C ILE A 70 2.31 16.30 18.45
N PRO A 71 3.13 17.10 19.18
CA PRO A 71 2.96 17.27 20.61
C PRO A 71 1.56 17.83 20.95
N GLY A 72 0.88 17.24 21.94
CA GLY A 72 -0.35 17.79 22.54
C GLY A 72 -1.69 17.45 21.88
N SER A 73 -1.73 16.80 20.71
CA SER A 73 -2.99 16.35 20.08
C SER A 73 -3.28 14.88 20.38
N ASP A 74 -4.54 14.43 20.25
CA ASP A 74 -4.85 12.99 20.17
C ASP A 74 -4.09 12.30 19.05
N ILE A 75 -3.74 11.03 19.28
CA ILE A 75 -3.03 10.22 18.31
C ILE A 75 -4.02 9.89 17.20
N ASP A 76 -3.87 10.58 16.08
CA ASP A 76 -4.67 10.33 14.90
C ASP A 76 -4.04 9.23 14.06
N ALA A 77 -4.68 8.06 14.03
CA ALA A 77 -4.23 6.91 13.26
C ALA A 77 -4.05 7.21 11.76
N ARG A 78 -4.71 8.23 11.21
CA ARG A 78 -4.53 8.64 9.79
C ARG A 78 -3.13 9.16 9.51
N THR A 79 -2.52 9.83 10.49
CA THR A 79 -1.27 10.58 10.34
C THR A 79 -0.19 10.21 11.37
N ALA A 80 -0.44 9.19 12.20
CA ALA A 80 0.46 8.76 13.27
C ALA A 80 1.85 8.35 12.79
N PHE A 81 1.96 7.94 11.53
CA PHE A 81 3.21 7.53 10.88
C PHE A 81 3.43 8.29 9.58
N CYS A 82 4.69 8.33 9.14
CA CYS A 82 5.09 8.71 7.80
C CYS A 82 5.91 7.57 7.17
N VAL A 83 5.81 7.44 5.86
CA VAL A 83 6.65 6.51 5.10
C VAL A 83 8.04 7.12 4.94
N ASP A 84 9.05 6.46 5.49
CA ASP A 84 10.43 6.92 5.43
C ASP A 84 11.13 6.36 4.19
N ILE A 85 11.19 5.04 4.13
CA ILE A 85 11.85 4.29 3.05
C ILE A 85 10.81 3.35 2.46
N ALA A 86 10.75 3.30 1.13
CA ALA A 86 10.03 2.28 0.39
C ALA A 86 11.00 1.74 -0.66
N ARG A 87 11.39 0.46 -0.56
CA ARG A 87 12.44 -0.10 -1.41
C ARG A 87 12.15 -1.55 -1.74
N LEU A 88 12.27 -1.87 -3.03
CA LEU A 88 12.27 -3.24 -3.52
C LEU A 88 13.64 -3.88 -3.29
N THR A 89 13.67 -5.05 -2.69
CA THR A 89 14.90 -5.79 -2.36
C THR A 89 14.75 -7.25 -2.75
N GLN A 90 15.81 -7.80 -3.35
CA GLN A 90 15.93 -9.23 -3.60
C GLN A 90 16.48 -9.92 -2.35
N ALA A 91 15.90 -11.06 -1.97
CA ALA A 91 16.49 -11.94 -0.97
C ALA A 91 17.71 -12.65 -1.58
N THR A 92 18.90 -12.28 -1.11
CA THR A 92 20.17 -12.78 -1.66
C THR A 92 20.72 -13.99 -0.92
N ASN A 93 20.05 -14.42 0.16
CA ASN A 93 20.43 -15.62 0.90
C ASN A 93 19.23 -16.41 1.41
N ILE A 94 19.51 -17.67 1.77
CA ILE A 94 18.50 -18.64 2.24
C ILE A 94 17.78 -18.14 3.49
N GLN A 95 18.45 -17.48 4.45
CA GLN A 95 17.79 -16.97 5.66
C GLN A 95 16.79 -15.84 5.35
N GLN A 96 17.10 -14.98 4.38
CA GLN A 96 16.20 -13.93 3.91
C GLN A 96 15.02 -14.54 3.13
N GLN A 97 15.27 -15.55 2.31
CA GLN A 97 14.21 -16.29 1.61
C GLN A 97 13.29 -16.99 2.63
N TRP A 98 13.85 -17.61 3.67
CA TRP A 98 13.07 -18.20 4.76
C TRP A 98 12.26 -17.14 5.52
N ALA A 99 12.82 -15.96 5.77
CA ALA A 99 12.06 -14.86 6.37
C ALA A 99 10.92 -14.36 5.48
N LEU A 100 11.08 -14.33 4.15
CA LEU A 100 9.99 -14.07 3.20
C LEU A 100 8.95 -15.20 3.22
N ASN A 101 9.42 -16.44 3.33
CA ASN A 101 8.59 -17.65 3.37
C ASN A 101 7.91 -17.89 4.72
N LEU A 102 8.34 -17.27 5.82
CA LEU A 102 7.62 -17.29 7.10
C LEU A 102 6.29 -16.51 7.05
N GLY A 103 6.01 -15.81 5.95
CA GLY A 103 4.66 -15.34 5.59
C GLY A 103 3.83 -16.35 4.78
N LEU A 104 4.44 -17.48 4.38
CA LEU A 104 3.84 -18.62 3.67
C LEU A 104 3.59 -19.83 4.62
N ASP A 105 3.96 -19.71 5.90
CA ASP A 105 4.14 -20.84 6.84
C ASP A 105 2.91 -21.16 7.71
N ASP A 106 1.72 -20.72 7.29
CA ASP A 106 0.44 -21.30 7.78
C ASP A 106 -0.06 -22.42 6.85
N GLY A 107 0.86 -23.03 6.09
CA GLY A 107 0.69 -24.32 5.41
C GLY A 107 -0.61 -24.47 4.62
N GLU A 108 -0.67 -23.95 3.38
CA GLU A 108 -1.35 -24.62 2.24
C GLU A 108 -1.36 -23.84 0.91
N SER A 109 -0.88 -22.59 0.80
CA SER A 109 -0.97 -21.86 -0.47
C SER A 109 0.06 -20.73 -0.64
N SER A 110 0.60 -20.58 -1.86
CA SER A 110 1.41 -19.40 -2.20
C SER A 110 0.57 -18.12 -2.14
N TRP A 111 1.18 -16.94 -1.96
CA TRP A 111 0.42 -15.67 -2.03
C TRP A 111 -0.39 -15.54 -3.31
N LEU A 112 0.11 -16.09 -4.42
CA LEU A 112 -0.57 -16.09 -5.70
C LEU A 112 -1.87 -16.90 -5.63
N ASP A 113 -1.83 -18.10 -5.04
CA ASP A 113 -3.02 -18.97 -4.89
C ASP A 113 -4.06 -18.32 -3.97
N GLN A 114 -3.63 -17.68 -2.88
CA GLN A 114 -4.52 -16.94 -1.97
C GLN A 114 -5.23 -15.80 -2.70
N TRP A 115 -4.49 -15.02 -3.49
CA TRP A 115 -5.08 -13.95 -4.29
C TRP A 115 -5.98 -14.47 -5.41
N GLN A 116 -5.67 -15.62 -6.02
CA GLN A 116 -6.54 -16.25 -7.00
C GLN A 116 -7.86 -16.67 -6.37
N HIS A 117 -7.82 -17.31 -5.20
CA HIS A 117 -9.02 -17.71 -4.49
C HIS A 117 -9.87 -16.50 -4.08
N TRP A 118 -9.23 -15.51 -3.44
CA TRP A 118 -9.90 -14.27 -3.04
C TRP A 118 -10.48 -13.51 -4.23
N ALA A 119 -9.78 -13.47 -5.37
CA ALA A 119 -10.25 -12.82 -6.58
C ALA A 119 -11.54 -13.47 -7.12
N VAL A 120 -11.64 -14.80 -7.06
CA VAL A 120 -12.86 -15.54 -7.44
C VAL A 120 -14.00 -15.24 -6.47
N GLU A 121 -13.75 -15.23 -5.16
CA GLU A 121 -14.76 -14.94 -4.14
C GLU A 121 -15.29 -13.49 -4.20
N ASN A 122 -14.52 -12.56 -4.76
CA ASN A 122 -14.83 -11.14 -4.84
C ASN A 122 -15.16 -10.66 -6.26
N ASP A 123 -15.57 -11.59 -7.15
CA ASP A 123 -16.02 -11.32 -8.52
C ASP A 123 -15.01 -10.49 -9.36
N ALA A 124 -13.71 -10.73 -9.17
CA ALA A 124 -12.69 -10.11 -10.02
C ALA A 124 -12.88 -10.55 -11.47
N THR A 125 -12.89 -9.58 -12.38
CA THR A 125 -13.13 -9.81 -13.82
C THR A 125 -11.83 -9.91 -14.61
N ARG A 126 -10.71 -9.54 -14.00
CA ARG A 126 -9.38 -9.48 -14.63
C ARG A 126 -8.48 -10.59 -14.11
N LYS A 127 -7.59 -11.05 -14.98
CA LYS A 127 -6.60 -12.05 -14.65
C LYS A 127 -5.58 -11.48 -13.67
N LEU A 128 -5.25 -12.24 -12.63
CA LEU A 128 -4.13 -11.97 -11.74
C LEU A 128 -2.82 -12.25 -12.48
N ILE A 129 -1.93 -11.26 -12.52
CA ILE A 129 -0.60 -11.34 -13.14
C ILE A 129 0.43 -11.81 -12.12
N ALA A 130 0.47 -11.18 -10.96
CA ALA A 130 1.49 -11.42 -9.93
C ALA A 130 0.96 -11.05 -8.53
N ALA A 131 1.68 -11.51 -7.50
CA ALA A 131 1.50 -11.08 -6.12
C ALA A 131 2.84 -10.52 -5.59
N ILE A 132 2.84 -9.28 -5.11
CA ILE A 132 4.03 -8.58 -4.61
C ILE A 132 4.11 -8.82 -3.09
N PRO A 133 5.15 -9.47 -2.56
CA PRO A 133 5.39 -9.52 -1.12
C PRO A 133 5.74 -8.12 -0.60
N VAL A 134 5.11 -7.69 0.49
CA VAL A 134 5.36 -6.39 1.12
C VAL A 134 5.56 -6.58 2.62
N THR A 135 6.62 -5.97 3.15
CA THR A 135 6.91 -5.93 4.58
C THR A 135 6.83 -4.49 5.08
N ILE A 136 5.88 -4.21 5.97
CA ILE A 136 5.75 -2.93 6.66
C ILE A 136 6.45 -3.04 8.02
N MET A 137 7.39 -2.14 8.28
CA MET A 137 8.25 -2.16 9.47
C MET A 137 8.10 -0.88 10.29
N PHE A 138 7.88 -1.03 11.59
CA PHE A 138 7.95 0.04 12.57
C PHE A 138 8.54 -0.47 13.88
N HIS A 139 9.73 0.00 14.27
CA HIS A 139 10.44 -0.51 15.44
C HIS A 139 10.58 -2.04 15.40
N LYS A 140 9.96 -2.77 16.34
CA LYS A 140 9.93 -4.24 16.40
C LYS A 140 8.64 -4.82 15.81
N CYS A 141 7.73 -3.98 15.33
CA CYS A 141 6.50 -4.39 14.66
C CYS A 141 6.80 -4.65 13.19
N GLU A 142 6.59 -5.89 12.75
CA GLU A 142 6.68 -6.28 11.35
C GLU A 142 5.31 -6.80 10.91
N LYS A 143 4.77 -6.22 9.83
CA LYS A 143 3.56 -6.70 9.19
C LYS A 143 3.88 -7.13 7.77
N LYS A 144 3.81 -8.45 7.53
CA LYS A 144 3.90 -9.03 6.19
C LYS A 144 2.52 -9.09 5.55
N ILE A 145 2.45 -8.69 4.30
CA ILE A 145 1.27 -8.74 3.43
C ILE A 145 1.73 -9.08 2.02
N SER A 146 0.77 -9.31 1.13
CA SER A 146 1.02 -9.34 -0.31
C SER A 146 0.04 -8.40 -1.03
N VAL A 147 0.38 -8.00 -2.25
CA VAL A 147 -0.40 -7.07 -3.08
C VAL A 147 -0.62 -7.69 -4.46
N PRO A 148 -1.87 -7.77 -4.96
CA PRO A 148 -2.14 -8.34 -6.27
C PRO A 148 -1.89 -7.31 -7.38
N ILE A 149 -1.36 -7.78 -8.51
CA ILE A 149 -1.32 -7.07 -9.78
C ILE A 149 -2.31 -7.76 -10.73
N PHE A 150 -3.34 -7.05 -11.17
CA PHE A 150 -4.30 -7.55 -12.16
C PHE A 150 -4.04 -6.94 -13.53
N GLU A 151 -4.54 -7.59 -14.59
CA GLU A 151 -4.63 -6.97 -15.90
C GLU A 151 -5.50 -5.69 -15.86
N PRO A 152 -5.04 -4.57 -16.45
CA PRO A 152 -5.79 -3.33 -16.48
C PRO A 152 -7.05 -3.51 -17.32
N SER A 153 -8.16 -2.99 -16.82
CA SER A 153 -9.40 -2.89 -17.59
C SER A 153 -9.24 -2.05 -18.86
N GLN A 154 -10.14 -2.17 -19.82
CA GLN A 154 -10.11 -1.33 -21.05
C GLN A 154 -10.12 0.17 -20.72
N ALA A 155 -10.85 0.58 -19.69
CA ALA A 155 -10.87 1.97 -19.21
C ALA A 155 -9.52 2.36 -18.58
N ALA A 156 -8.89 1.48 -17.80
CA ALA A 156 -7.55 1.71 -17.26
C ALA A 156 -6.50 1.78 -18.39
N GLN A 157 -6.59 0.91 -19.41
CA GLN A 157 -5.73 0.95 -20.59
C GLN A 157 -5.86 2.27 -21.36
N ALA A 158 -7.07 2.82 -21.50
CA ALA A 158 -7.25 4.14 -22.11
C ALA A 158 -6.55 5.26 -21.31
N VAL A 159 -6.62 5.20 -19.97
CA VAL A 159 -5.90 6.14 -19.09
C VAL A 159 -4.38 5.98 -19.23
N LEU A 160 -3.87 4.74 -19.25
CA LEU A 160 -2.45 4.45 -19.51
C LEU A 160 -2.03 4.97 -20.89
N GLY A 161 -2.91 4.82 -21.89
CA GLY A 161 -2.91 5.47 -23.21
C GLY A 161 -2.48 6.93 -23.16
N LEU A 162 -3.26 7.71 -22.44
CA LEU A 162 -3.08 9.15 -22.32
C LEU A 162 -1.79 9.53 -21.57
N ARG A 163 -1.35 8.71 -20.61
CA ARG A 163 -0.13 8.97 -19.83
C ARG A 163 1.16 8.81 -20.63
N VAL A 164 1.16 8.03 -21.71
CA VAL A 164 2.33 7.94 -22.61
C VAL A 164 2.62 9.29 -23.29
N LEU A 165 1.60 10.15 -23.40
CA LEU A 165 1.73 11.49 -23.97
C LEU A 165 2.12 12.55 -22.92
N ASP A 166 2.08 12.20 -21.62
CA ASP A 166 2.49 13.07 -20.53
C ASP A 166 4.02 12.96 -20.33
N PRO A 167 4.77 14.07 -20.31
CA PRO A 167 6.22 14.03 -20.02
C PRO A 167 6.53 13.57 -18.58
N VAL A 168 5.52 13.45 -17.71
CA VAL A 168 5.68 13.04 -16.33
C VAL A 168 5.84 11.52 -16.20
N ASP A 169 6.89 11.12 -15.48
CA ASP A 169 7.04 9.73 -15.02
C ASP A 169 6.06 9.44 -13.87
N HIS A 170 4.90 8.90 -14.23
CA HIS A 170 3.84 8.59 -13.26
C HIS A 170 4.22 7.46 -12.30
N LEU A 171 5.09 6.53 -12.69
CA LEU A 171 5.51 5.43 -11.82
C LEU A 171 6.43 5.95 -10.72
N ARG A 172 7.43 6.77 -11.07
CA ARG A 172 8.34 7.38 -10.08
C ARG A 172 7.66 8.36 -9.13
N ARG A 173 6.56 8.97 -9.54
CA ARG A 173 5.78 9.89 -8.69
C ARG A 173 5.01 9.20 -7.56
N TRP A 174 4.87 7.88 -7.57
CA TRP A 174 4.02 7.19 -6.60
C TRP A 174 4.51 7.25 -5.16
N ILE A 175 5.80 7.01 -4.91
CA ILE A 175 6.33 7.07 -3.54
C ILE A 175 6.25 8.49 -2.94
N PRO A 176 6.65 9.56 -3.66
CA PRO A 176 6.40 10.93 -3.20
C PRO A 176 4.91 11.21 -2.95
N THR A 177 4.03 10.70 -3.82
CA THR A 177 2.58 10.87 -3.68
C THR A 177 2.02 10.15 -2.45
N LEU A 178 2.44 8.91 -2.20
CA LEU A 178 2.07 8.16 -0.99
C LEU A 178 2.52 8.90 0.27
N LYS A 179 3.78 9.34 0.32
CA LYS A 179 4.30 10.15 1.45
C LYS A 179 3.45 11.40 1.66
N ALA A 180 3.12 12.11 0.57
CA ALA A 180 2.28 13.29 0.59
C ALA A 180 0.84 13.02 1.07
N MET A 181 0.24 11.89 0.69
CA MET A 181 -1.09 11.45 1.14
C MET A 181 -1.09 11.15 2.63
N VAL A 182 -0.17 10.30 3.09
CA VAL A 182 0.00 9.96 4.51
C VAL A 182 0.21 11.21 5.36
N LEU A 183 1.04 12.16 4.89
CA LEU A 183 1.29 13.41 5.60
C LEU A 183 0.07 14.35 5.65
N ARG A 184 -0.89 14.21 4.75
CA ARG A 184 -2.13 15.01 4.76
C ARG A 184 -3.30 14.27 5.40
N GLY A 185 -3.11 13.02 5.82
CA GLY A 185 -4.22 12.17 6.26
C GLY A 185 -5.19 11.87 5.10
N HIS A 186 -4.66 11.82 3.87
CA HIS A 186 -5.38 11.42 2.67
C HIS A 186 -5.03 9.97 2.32
N MET A 187 -5.93 9.28 1.62
CA MET A 187 -5.75 7.89 1.20
C MET A 187 -6.61 7.56 -0.03
N LEU A 188 -6.26 6.48 -0.72
CA LEU A 188 -7.07 5.94 -1.80
C LEU A 188 -8.29 5.18 -1.27
N GLY A 189 -9.39 5.28 -2.01
CA GLY A 189 -10.62 4.55 -1.75
C GLY A 189 -11.59 4.64 -2.94
N PRO A 190 -12.84 4.16 -2.80
CA PRO A 190 -13.42 3.64 -1.56
C PRO A 190 -12.84 2.27 -1.17
N PRO A 191 -12.85 1.89 0.13
CA PRO A 191 -12.43 0.56 0.59
C PRO A 191 -13.23 -0.60 -0.02
N SER A 192 -14.46 -0.32 -0.46
CA SER A 192 -15.36 -1.27 -1.12
C SER A 192 -15.15 -1.36 -2.64
N ALA A 193 -14.09 -0.75 -3.19
CA ALA A 193 -13.76 -0.92 -4.59
C ALA A 193 -13.48 -2.39 -4.89
N ARG A 194 -13.84 -2.83 -6.10
CA ARG A 194 -13.57 -4.21 -6.54
C ARG A 194 -12.05 -4.48 -6.58
N PRO A 195 -11.64 -5.75 -6.44
CA PRO A 195 -10.25 -6.21 -6.56
C PRO A 195 -9.43 -5.56 -7.69
N ASP A 196 -10.07 -5.43 -8.85
CA ASP A 196 -9.49 -5.08 -10.15
C ASP A 196 -10.02 -3.73 -10.70
N ASP A 197 -10.67 -2.93 -9.86
CA ASP A 197 -11.18 -1.61 -10.24
C ASP A 197 -10.15 -0.52 -9.97
N ASP A 198 -9.45 -0.12 -11.03
CA ASP A 198 -8.47 0.96 -10.97
C ASP A 198 -9.06 2.35 -11.24
N VAL A 199 -10.16 2.43 -11.99
CA VAL A 199 -10.63 3.70 -12.58
C VAL A 199 -11.56 4.44 -11.64
N ASN A 200 -12.25 3.73 -10.73
CA ASN A 200 -13.13 4.36 -9.75
C ASN A 200 -12.43 4.68 -8.43
N ILE A 201 -11.16 4.29 -8.27
CA ILE A 201 -10.38 4.69 -7.10
C ILE A 201 -10.09 6.20 -7.17
N ARG A 202 -10.31 6.88 -6.04
CA ARG A 202 -10.15 8.32 -5.86
C ARG A 202 -9.34 8.60 -4.59
N VAL A 203 -8.89 9.83 -4.43
CA VAL A 203 -8.29 10.30 -3.18
C VAL A 203 -9.40 10.79 -2.26
N GLY A 204 -9.30 10.43 -0.98
CA GLY A 204 -10.22 10.85 0.06
C GLY A 204 -9.51 11.04 1.39
N LYS A 205 -10.30 11.31 2.41
CA LYS A 205 -9.89 11.37 3.81
C LYS A 205 -10.72 10.39 4.62
N ALA A 206 -10.10 9.77 5.61
CA ALA A 206 -10.85 9.01 6.60
C ALA A 206 -11.46 9.97 7.62
N GLN A 207 -12.72 9.74 7.96
CA GLN A 207 -13.45 10.45 9.00
C GLN A 207 -13.95 9.44 10.02
N LYS A 208 -13.69 9.69 11.29
CA LYS A 208 -14.17 8.82 12.37
C LYS A 208 -15.64 9.13 12.63
N LEU A 209 -16.51 8.14 12.40
CA LEU A 209 -17.95 8.20 12.67
C LEU A 209 -18.25 7.24 13.82
N GLY A 210 -18.27 7.76 15.04
CA GLY A 210 -18.35 6.93 16.25
C GLY A 210 -17.09 6.07 16.43
N THR A 211 -17.25 4.74 16.35
CA THR A 211 -16.14 3.78 16.45
C THR A 211 -15.58 3.36 15.10
N GLU A 212 -16.21 3.74 13.99
CA GLU A 212 -15.85 3.29 12.65
C GLU A 212 -15.18 4.40 11.83
N TRP A 213 -14.41 4.00 10.82
CA TRP A 213 -13.83 4.91 9.84
C TRP A 213 -14.64 4.89 8.56
N ALA A 214 -15.11 6.06 8.16
CA ALA A 214 -15.70 6.28 6.83
C ALA A 214 -14.69 6.96 5.92
N TRP A 215 -14.58 6.48 4.68
CA TRP A 215 -13.82 7.17 3.65
C TRP A 215 -14.72 8.21 2.97
N VAL A 216 -14.24 9.45 2.87
CA VAL A 216 -14.94 10.55 2.22
C VAL A 216 -14.08 11.06 1.07
N PRO A 217 -14.59 11.11 -0.17
CA PRO A 217 -13.82 11.60 -1.32
C PRO A 217 -13.42 13.06 -1.12
N LEU A 218 -12.23 13.41 -1.62
CA LEU A 218 -11.88 14.80 -1.86
C LEU A 218 -12.62 15.31 -3.10
N THR A 219 -12.89 16.61 -3.12
CA THR A 219 -13.36 17.31 -4.32
C THR A 219 -12.25 17.35 -5.38
N ASP A 220 -12.64 17.54 -6.65
CA ASP A 220 -11.67 17.68 -7.75
C ASP A 220 -10.71 18.86 -7.51
N GLU A 221 -11.23 19.96 -6.95
CA GLU A 221 -10.46 21.14 -6.58
C GLU A 221 -9.42 20.84 -5.49
N GLU A 222 -9.79 20.11 -4.42
CA GLU A 222 -8.86 19.68 -3.38
C GLU A 222 -7.79 18.74 -3.94
N MET A 223 -8.15 17.83 -4.86
CA MET A 223 -7.18 16.93 -5.49
C MET A 223 -6.19 17.69 -6.38
N GLU A 224 -6.68 18.64 -7.18
CA GLU A 224 -5.85 19.46 -8.06
C GLU A 224 -4.89 20.34 -7.27
N GLN A 225 -5.39 21.03 -6.23
CA GLN A 225 -4.56 21.84 -5.33
C GLN A 225 -3.49 21.00 -4.61
N ALA A 226 -3.80 19.74 -4.27
CA ALA A 226 -2.84 18.83 -3.67
C ALA A 226 -1.86 18.20 -4.69
N GLY A 227 -2.07 18.40 -6.00
CA GLY A 227 -1.22 17.90 -7.07
C GLY A 227 -1.35 16.39 -7.31
N TYR A 228 -2.49 15.79 -6.98
CA TYR A 228 -2.72 14.36 -7.15
C TYR A 228 -3.01 13.98 -8.61
N LEU A 229 -2.76 12.70 -8.92
CA LEU A 229 -3.12 12.14 -10.22
C LEU A 229 -4.64 12.07 -10.37
N ARG A 230 -5.16 12.45 -11.54
CA ARG A 230 -6.60 12.39 -11.86
C ARG A 230 -7.20 10.97 -11.73
N PHE A 231 -6.40 9.95 -12.05
CA PHE A 231 -6.78 8.54 -11.96
C PHE A 231 -5.79 7.80 -11.06
N PRO A 232 -5.84 7.99 -9.74
CA PRO A 232 -4.82 7.47 -8.86
C PRO A 232 -4.91 5.95 -8.65
N GLY A 233 -6.02 5.28 -8.97
CA GLY A 233 -6.02 3.80 -8.94
C GLY A 233 -5.28 3.15 -10.09
N VAL A 234 -5.15 3.84 -11.22
CA VAL A 234 -4.51 3.30 -12.42
C VAL A 234 -2.99 3.38 -12.26
N VAL A 235 -2.31 2.24 -12.24
CA VAL A 235 -0.85 2.13 -12.10
C VAL A 235 -0.32 1.19 -13.19
N GLY A 236 0.64 1.65 -13.98
CA GLY A 236 1.30 0.84 -15.01
C GLY A 236 1.73 1.65 -16.23
N SER A 237 2.11 0.92 -17.29
CA SER A 237 2.46 1.44 -18.62
C SER A 237 1.93 0.50 -19.70
N ILE A 238 1.51 1.03 -20.85
CA ILE A 238 0.96 0.24 -21.99
C ILE A 238 1.94 -0.84 -22.44
N THR A 239 3.24 -0.54 -22.43
CA THR A 239 4.30 -1.45 -22.88
C THR A 239 4.59 -2.59 -21.91
N GLN A 240 4.19 -2.46 -20.64
CA GLN A 240 4.57 -3.39 -19.56
C GLN A 240 3.46 -4.38 -19.22
N VAL A 241 2.23 -4.19 -19.72
CA VAL A 241 1.08 -5.08 -19.44
C VAL A 241 0.64 -5.90 -20.66
N SER A 242 1.46 -5.93 -21.71
CA SER A 242 1.30 -6.86 -22.83
C SER A 242 2.28 -8.02 -22.62
N VAL A 243 2.00 -8.90 -21.67
CA VAL A 243 2.71 -10.19 -21.50
C VAL A 243 1.85 -11.30 -22.09
#